data_AF-A0A8B6LG64-F1
#
_entry.id   AF-A0A8B6LG64-F1
#
_cell.length_a   1.000
_cell.length_b   1.000
_cell.length_c   1.000
_cell.angle_alpha   90.00
_cell.angle_beta   90.00
_cell.angle_gamma   90.00
#
_symmetry.space_group_name_H-M   'P 1'
#
loop_
_entity.id
_entity.type
_entity.pdbx_description
1 polymer ?
#
loop_
_entity_poly.entity_id
_entity_poly.type
_entity_poly.pdbx_seq_one_letter_code
_entity_poly.pdbx_strand_id
1 'polypeptide(L)'
;MASLPSCYGVSPLNSLAPASFGAALQAARDAAGAQHYPQATLYVVATPIGNLADITLRALQVLQQVDAIACEDTRHTQSLLRAYGIDRPGAQLLAIHQHNETEAAQSVVARLARGERIAYVSDAGTPGVSDPGARLVAAVREAGHRVLPLPGASSVTTLIGAAGLVAAGDDSSAFVFAGFLPSKAGERDAAVLRLEREPRSVVLLEAPHRIEALARALATLGERRVTVGRELTKQFEEIATVTAAALPDWFAASRDRTRGEFALVLHPKAVVADDGAEGERVLRLLLAELPLKSAVRLAAEISGAPRNALYDTALRLREQAGNG
;
A
#
# COMPACT_ATOMS: atom_id res chain seq x y z
N MET A 1 -45.82 -55.59 -23.90
CA MET A 1 -46.01 -54.25 -23.29
C MET A 1 -44.88 -54.03 -22.31
N ALA A 2 -43.93 -53.18 -22.68
CA ALA A 2 -42.68 -52.94 -21.96
C ALA A 2 -42.91 -52.10 -20.70
N SER A 3 -42.29 -52.49 -19.59
CA SER A 3 -42.12 -51.67 -18.39
C SER A 3 -40.63 -51.35 -18.28
N LEU A 4 -40.27 -50.08 -18.54
CA LEU A 4 -38.92 -49.56 -18.35
C LEU A 4 -38.76 -49.15 -16.86
N PRO A 5 -37.66 -49.52 -16.19
CA PRO A 5 -37.35 -48.94 -14.90
C PRO A 5 -36.82 -47.52 -15.06
N SER A 6 -37.37 -46.63 -14.24
CA SER A 6 -36.99 -45.22 -14.11
C SER A 6 -35.55 -45.09 -13.60
N CYS A 7 -34.64 -44.67 -14.48
CA CYS A 7 -33.31 -44.19 -14.13
C CYS A 7 -33.33 -42.66 -14.11
N TYR A 8 -33.79 -42.07 -13.01
CA TYR A 8 -33.53 -40.66 -12.68
C TYR A 8 -33.01 -40.56 -11.24
N GLY A 9 -31.76 -41.00 -11.06
CA GLY A 9 -30.93 -40.58 -9.95
C GLY A 9 -30.08 -39.41 -10.41
N VAL A 10 -30.60 -38.20 -10.32
CA VAL A 10 -29.76 -36.99 -10.44
C VAL A 10 -28.93 -36.95 -9.16
N SER A 11 -27.66 -37.37 -9.24
CA SER A 11 -26.69 -37.10 -8.19
C SER A 11 -26.63 -35.58 -8.00
N PRO A 12 -26.90 -35.04 -6.80
CA PRO A 12 -26.66 -33.63 -6.55
C PRO A 12 -25.16 -33.40 -6.75
N LEU A 13 -24.85 -32.51 -7.70
CA LEU A 13 -23.53 -31.94 -7.91
C LEU A 13 -22.88 -31.65 -6.56
N ASN A 14 -21.73 -32.27 -6.35
CA ASN A 14 -20.72 -31.95 -5.33
C ASN A 14 -21.02 -30.61 -4.65
N SER A 15 -21.58 -30.66 -3.44
CA SER A 15 -21.17 -29.67 -2.46
C SER A 15 -19.66 -29.86 -2.33
N LEU A 16 -18.88 -28.93 -2.90
CA LEU A 16 -17.47 -28.83 -2.60
C LEU A 16 -17.40 -28.80 -1.07
N ALA A 17 -16.91 -29.90 -0.47
CA ALA A 17 -16.61 -29.91 0.95
C ALA A 17 -15.81 -28.64 1.24
N PRO A 18 -16.08 -27.92 2.34
CA PRO A 18 -15.30 -26.74 2.68
C PRO A 18 -13.83 -27.13 2.57
N ALA A 19 -13.10 -26.48 1.66
CA ALA A 19 -11.76 -26.89 1.29
C ALA A 19 -10.94 -27.04 2.58
N SER A 20 -10.65 -28.28 2.98
CA SER A 20 -9.84 -28.53 4.15
C SER A 20 -8.41 -28.21 3.76
N PHE A 21 -7.86 -27.15 4.36
CA PHE A 21 -6.45 -26.78 4.19
C PHE A 21 -5.49 -27.80 4.83
N GLY A 22 -5.96 -28.95 5.33
CA GLY A 22 -5.12 -30.02 5.86
C GLY A 22 -4.03 -30.50 4.89
N ALA A 23 -4.35 -30.63 3.59
CA ALA A 23 -3.35 -30.96 2.58
C ALA A 23 -2.29 -29.85 2.41
N ALA A 24 -2.70 -28.58 2.52
CA ALA A 24 -1.78 -27.44 2.48
C ALA A 24 -0.88 -27.38 3.73
N LEU A 25 -1.40 -27.73 4.92
CA LEU A 25 -0.60 -27.84 6.14
C LEU A 25 0.45 -28.95 6.04
N GLN A 26 0.10 -30.09 5.44
CA GLN A 26 1.06 -31.17 5.18
C GLN A 26 2.13 -30.72 4.18
N ALA A 27 1.72 -30.11 3.05
CA ALA A 27 2.65 -29.56 2.07
C ALA A 27 3.57 -28.49 2.68
N ALA A 28 3.07 -27.68 3.62
CA ALA A 28 3.87 -26.71 4.35
C ALA A 28 4.98 -27.37 5.20
N ARG A 29 4.66 -28.47 5.91
CA ARG A 29 5.65 -29.24 6.66
C ARG A 29 6.68 -29.87 5.74
N ASP A 30 6.24 -30.46 4.63
CA ASP A 30 7.12 -31.15 3.68
C ASP A 30 8.07 -30.16 2.97
N ALA A 31 7.58 -28.99 2.56
CA ALA A 31 8.36 -28.00 1.82
C ALA A 31 9.23 -27.10 2.71
N ALA A 32 8.77 -26.79 3.93
CA ALA A 32 9.40 -25.77 4.77
C ALA A 32 9.85 -26.29 6.15
N GLY A 33 9.37 -27.44 6.63
CA GLY A 33 9.63 -27.93 7.98
C GLY A 33 11.10 -28.22 8.31
N ALA A 34 11.92 -28.56 7.31
CA ALA A 34 13.35 -28.79 7.48
C ALA A 34 14.19 -27.49 7.53
N GLN A 35 13.58 -26.33 7.28
CA GLN A 35 14.28 -25.04 7.35
C GLN A 35 14.62 -24.68 8.80
N HIS A 36 15.60 -23.79 8.97
CA HIS A 36 15.98 -23.32 10.30
C HIS A 36 15.03 -22.22 10.80
N TYR A 37 14.36 -22.49 11.93
CA TYR A 37 13.46 -21.56 12.63
C TYR A 37 14.02 -21.22 14.02
N PRO A 38 14.90 -20.21 14.11
CA PRO A 38 15.56 -19.85 15.37
C PRO A 38 14.56 -19.46 16.47
N GLN A 39 14.93 -19.78 17.70
CA GLN A 39 14.29 -19.29 18.92
C GLN A 39 14.61 -17.81 19.16
N ALA A 40 13.95 -17.19 20.15
CA ALA A 40 14.13 -15.76 20.47
C ALA A 40 14.00 -14.84 19.24
N THR A 41 13.07 -15.17 18.34
CA THR A 41 12.89 -14.52 17.05
C THR A 41 11.45 -14.08 16.85
N LEU A 42 11.28 -12.82 16.43
CA LEU A 42 10.02 -12.29 15.92
C LEU A 42 9.91 -12.60 14.42
N TYR A 43 8.91 -13.39 14.04
CA TYR A 43 8.60 -13.70 12.64
C TYR A 43 7.55 -12.71 12.15
N VAL A 44 7.86 -11.89 11.14
CA VAL A 44 6.86 -11.00 10.53
C VAL A 44 6.20 -11.77 9.39
N VAL A 45 4.93 -12.10 9.54
CA VAL A 45 4.22 -13.05 8.66
C VAL A 45 3.08 -12.34 7.97
N ALA A 46 3.17 -12.23 6.64
CA ALA A 46 2.07 -11.69 5.83
C ALA A 46 0.87 -12.65 5.79
N THR A 47 -0.33 -12.09 5.91
CA THR A 47 -1.61 -12.78 5.79
C THR A 47 -2.26 -12.47 4.44
N PRO A 48 -3.22 -13.28 3.97
CA PRO A 48 -3.94 -12.98 2.74
C PRO A 48 -4.62 -11.60 2.72
N ILE A 49 -4.82 -11.03 1.52
CA ILE A 49 -5.52 -9.75 1.32
C ILE A 49 -6.97 -9.91 0.81
N GLY A 50 -7.49 -11.14 0.82
CA GLY A 50 -8.85 -11.42 0.35
C GLY A 50 -9.10 -12.88 -0.02
N ASN A 51 -8.06 -13.59 -0.47
CA ASN A 51 -8.15 -15.01 -0.84
C ASN A 51 -7.26 -15.89 0.02
N LEU A 52 -7.86 -16.85 0.73
CA LEU A 52 -7.15 -17.75 1.64
C LEU A 52 -6.05 -18.59 0.93
N ALA A 53 -6.11 -18.75 -0.40
CA ALA A 53 -5.08 -19.43 -1.16
C ALA A 53 -3.75 -18.65 -1.27
N ASP A 54 -3.74 -17.34 -0.96
CA ASP A 54 -2.56 -16.48 -1.10
C ASP A 54 -1.57 -16.56 0.07
N ILE A 55 -1.87 -17.39 1.08
CA ILE A 55 -0.92 -17.63 2.17
C ILE A 55 0.26 -18.49 1.67
N THR A 56 1.46 -18.20 2.13
CA THR A 56 2.63 -18.99 1.76
C THR A 56 2.72 -20.27 2.60
N LEU A 57 3.27 -21.34 2.01
CA LEU A 57 3.58 -22.57 2.75
C LEU A 57 4.51 -22.30 3.95
N ARG A 58 5.46 -21.37 3.82
CA ARG A 58 6.36 -21.00 4.91
C ARG A 58 5.63 -20.25 6.04
N ALA A 59 4.64 -19.42 5.72
CA ALA A 59 3.78 -18.78 6.71
C ALA A 59 2.96 -19.83 7.48
N LEU A 60 2.33 -20.79 6.80
CA LEU A 60 1.61 -21.90 7.44
C LEU A 60 2.51 -22.73 8.36
N GLN A 61 3.76 -23.00 7.95
CA GLN A 61 4.73 -23.71 8.78
C GLN A 61 5.10 -22.92 10.05
N VAL A 62 5.40 -21.62 9.91
CA VAL A 62 5.70 -20.75 11.06
C VAL A 62 4.51 -20.66 12.02
N LEU A 63 3.30 -20.44 11.50
CA LEU A 63 2.09 -20.31 12.31
C LEU A 63 1.72 -21.60 13.06
N GLN A 64 2.19 -22.78 12.61
CA GLN A 64 2.08 -24.04 13.36
C GLN A 64 3.14 -24.18 14.47
N GLN A 65 4.31 -23.54 14.32
CA GLN A 65 5.49 -23.79 15.17
C GLN A 65 5.72 -22.74 16.26
N VAL A 66 5.25 -21.50 16.06
CA VAL A 66 5.47 -20.41 17.04
C VAL A 66 4.79 -20.67 18.39
N ASP A 67 5.36 -20.11 19.45
CA ASP A 67 4.84 -20.22 20.81
C ASP A 67 3.67 -19.25 21.06
N ALA A 68 3.59 -18.17 20.27
CA ALA A 68 2.44 -17.28 20.20
C ALA A 68 2.40 -16.41 18.95
N ILE A 69 1.26 -15.77 18.75
CA ILE A 69 0.96 -14.88 17.64
C ILE A 69 0.54 -13.51 18.21
N ALA A 70 1.34 -12.50 17.94
CA ALA A 70 0.99 -11.10 18.09
C ALA A 70 0.15 -10.66 16.87
N CYS A 71 -0.96 -9.95 17.10
CA CYS A 71 -1.90 -9.55 16.06
C CYS A 71 -2.66 -8.29 16.44
N GLU A 72 -3.27 -7.62 15.45
CA GLU A 72 -4.08 -6.42 15.67
C GLU A 72 -5.45 -6.75 16.27
N ASP A 73 -6.23 -7.63 15.61
CA ASP A 73 -7.46 -8.19 16.15
C ASP A 73 -7.34 -9.72 16.34
N THR A 74 -7.46 -10.15 17.60
CA THR A 74 -7.35 -11.56 17.98
C THR A 74 -8.51 -12.41 17.44
N ARG A 75 -9.70 -11.83 17.27
CA ARG A 75 -10.89 -12.53 16.74
C ARG A 75 -10.77 -12.75 15.24
N HIS A 76 -10.29 -11.74 14.52
CA HIS A 76 -9.99 -11.85 13.10
C HIS A 76 -8.91 -12.89 12.85
N THR A 77 -7.79 -12.79 13.57
CA THR A 77 -6.68 -13.74 13.48
C THR A 77 -7.11 -15.16 13.85
N GLN A 78 -7.89 -15.35 14.91
CA GLN A 78 -8.43 -16.66 15.29
C GLN A 78 -9.30 -17.26 14.18
N SER A 79 -10.13 -16.46 13.52
CA SER A 79 -10.99 -16.90 12.42
C SER A 79 -10.16 -17.34 11.20
N LEU A 80 -9.11 -16.57 10.87
CA LEU A 80 -8.15 -16.91 9.82
C LEU A 80 -7.44 -18.24 10.12
N LEU A 81 -6.91 -18.42 11.33
CA LEU A 81 -6.21 -19.65 11.73
C LEU A 81 -7.13 -20.87 11.65
N ARG A 82 -8.39 -20.74 12.11
CA ARG A 82 -9.40 -21.80 12.02
C ARG A 82 -9.71 -22.19 10.57
N ALA A 83 -9.75 -21.23 9.65
CA ALA A 83 -9.95 -21.53 8.23
C ALA A 83 -8.83 -22.42 7.66
N TYR A 84 -7.60 -22.30 8.19
CA TYR A 84 -6.48 -23.17 7.84
C TYR A 84 -6.42 -24.48 8.64
N GLY A 85 -7.30 -24.69 9.62
CA GLY A 85 -7.22 -25.83 10.54
C GLY A 85 -6.12 -25.69 11.60
N ILE A 86 -5.65 -24.47 11.86
CA ILE A 86 -4.70 -24.17 12.94
C ILE A 86 -5.51 -23.70 14.15
N ASP A 87 -5.46 -24.46 15.24
CA ASP A 87 -6.08 -24.04 16.50
C ASP A 87 -5.04 -23.51 17.49
N ARG A 88 -5.38 -22.40 18.14
CA ARG A 88 -4.51 -21.70 19.10
C ARG A 88 -5.37 -21.30 20.31
N PRO A 89 -4.95 -21.65 21.53
CA PRO A 89 -5.60 -21.13 22.74
C PRO A 89 -5.51 -19.60 22.77
N GLY A 90 -6.55 -18.92 23.29
CA GLY A 90 -6.56 -17.46 23.37
C GLY A 90 -5.36 -16.87 24.13
N ALA A 91 -4.80 -17.60 25.10
CA ALA A 91 -3.59 -17.20 25.83
C ALA A 91 -2.32 -17.14 24.94
N GLN A 92 -2.34 -17.76 23.76
CA GLN A 92 -1.27 -17.69 22.76
C GLN A 92 -1.49 -16.57 21.71
N LEU A 93 -2.58 -15.82 21.81
CA LEU A 93 -2.83 -14.64 20.99
C LEU A 93 -2.56 -13.37 21.79
N LEU A 94 -1.66 -12.53 21.30
CA LEU A 94 -1.28 -11.28 21.92
C LEU A 94 -1.85 -10.13 21.09
N ALA A 95 -2.74 -9.33 21.68
CA ALA A 95 -3.28 -8.16 21.01
C ALA A 95 -2.26 -7.01 21.03
N ILE A 96 -1.94 -6.46 19.86
CA ILE A 96 -1.09 -5.29 19.68
C ILE A 96 -1.96 -4.19 19.07
N HIS A 97 -2.44 -3.27 19.90
CA HIS A 97 -3.24 -2.13 19.44
C HIS A 97 -2.36 -0.88 19.27
N GLN A 98 -2.66 -0.02 18.29
CA GLN A 98 -1.90 1.22 18.05
C GLN A 98 -1.75 2.11 19.29
N HIS A 99 -2.77 2.19 20.13
CA HIS A 99 -2.77 3.01 21.35
C HIS A 99 -1.91 2.43 22.47
N ASN A 100 -1.57 1.13 22.41
CA ASN A 100 -0.78 0.47 23.44
C ASN A 100 0.47 -0.23 22.89
N GLU A 101 0.93 0.19 21.72
CA GLU A 101 1.96 -0.50 20.96
C GLU A 101 3.29 -0.63 21.73
N THR A 102 3.63 0.36 22.57
CA THR A 102 4.84 0.34 23.39
C THR A 102 4.78 -0.71 24.49
N GLU A 103 3.71 -0.75 25.29
CA GLU A 103 3.55 -1.75 26.36
C GLU A 103 3.42 -3.16 25.77
N ALA A 104 2.64 -3.29 24.70
CA ALA A 104 2.44 -4.55 24.02
C ALA A 104 3.75 -5.07 23.39
N ALA A 105 4.60 -4.18 22.88
CA ALA A 105 5.94 -4.55 22.41
C ALA A 105 6.85 -5.06 23.54
N GLN A 106 6.79 -4.47 24.74
CA GLN A 106 7.56 -4.95 25.89
C GLN A 106 7.14 -6.36 26.30
N SER A 107 5.84 -6.67 26.25
CA SER A 107 5.35 -8.03 26.47
C SER A 107 5.98 -9.01 25.47
N VAL A 108 5.99 -8.68 24.18
CA VAL A 108 6.62 -9.52 23.14
C VAL A 108 8.12 -9.69 23.40
N VAL A 109 8.85 -8.61 23.70
CA VAL A 109 10.28 -8.67 24.05
C VAL A 109 10.53 -9.60 25.23
N ALA A 110 9.72 -9.53 26.29
CA ALA A 110 9.84 -10.42 27.44
C ALA A 110 9.60 -11.90 27.09
N ARG A 111 8.78 -12.22 26.07
CA ARG A 111 8.64 -13.58 25.56
C ARG A 111 9.86 -14.02 24.76
N LEU A 112 10.38 -13.16 23.89
CA LEU A 112 11.59 -13.44 23.11
C LEU A 112 12.81 -13.67 24.00
N ALA A 113 12.94 -12.92 25.10
CA ALA A 113 13.98 -13.10 26.11
C ALA A 113 13.94 -14.47 26.80
N ARG A 114 12.76 -15.13 26.81
CA ARG A 114 12.58 -16.50 27.32
C ARG A 114 12.86 -17.58 26.27
N GLY A 115 13.38 -17.20 25.10
CA GLY A 115 13.69 -18.13 24.01
C GLY A 115 12.48 -18.45 23.12
N GLU A 116 11.34 -17.80 23.32
CA GLU A 116 10.13 -18.10 22.55
C GLU A 116 10.22 -17.58 21.09
N ARG A 117 9.48 -18.24 20.21
CA ARG A 117 9.22 -17.83 18.83
C ARG A 117 7.87 -17.12 18.78
N ILE A 118 7.85 -15.88 18.31
CA ILE A 118 6.62 -15.09 18.23
C ILE A 118 6.37 -14.74 16.76
N ALA A 119 5.20 -15.07 16.23
CA ALA A 119 4.77 -14.51 14.94
C ALA A 119 4.08 -13.16 15.18
N TYR A 120 4.29 -12.19 14.30
CA TYR A 120 3.48 -10.99 14.19
C TYR A 120 2.76 -11.00 12.84
N VAL A 121 1.43 -10.89 12.89
CA VAL A 121 0.53 -10.87 11.74
C VAL A 121 -0.30 -9.58 11.75
N SER A 122 -0.68 -9.10 10.57
CA SER A 122 -1.70 -8.07 10.41
C SER A 122 -3.03 -8.71 9.99
N ASP A 123 -4.10 -7.94 10.05
CA ASP A 123 -5.42 -8.42 9.64
C ASP A 123 -5.44 -8.79 8.14
N ALA A 124 -4.70 -8.05 7.31
CA ALA A 124 -4.50 -8.38 5.91
C ALA A 124 -3.14 -7.92 5.40
N GLY A 125 -2.49 -8.74 4.57
CA GLY A 125 -1.28 -8.36 3.86
C GLY A 125 -0.02 -8.40 4.73
N THR A 126 0.95 -7.53 4.41
CA THR A 126 2.27 -7.53 5.04
C THR A 126 2.31 -6.57 6.24
N PRO A 127 2.61 -7.05 7.46
CA PRO A 127 2.62 -6.21 8.65
C PRO A 127 3.67 -5.09 8.57
N GLY A 128 3.36 -3.94 9.18
CA GLY A 128 4.27 -2.79 9.26
C GLY A 128 4.40 -1.94 7.98
N VAL A 129 3.61 -2.22 6.94
CA VAL A 129 3.53 -1.37 5.72
C VAL A 129 2.51 -0.25 5.89
N SER A 130 1.27 -0.59 6.25
CA SER A 130 0.18 0.36 6.55
C SER A 130 -0.45 0.11 7.91
N ASP A 131 -0.35 -1.12 8.37
CA ASP A 131 -0.80 -1.56 9.67
C ASP A 131 0.25 -1.21 10.75
N PRO A 132 -0.09 -1.37 12.04
CA PRO A 132 0.86 -1.22 13.13
C PRO A 132 2.06 -2.18 13.00
N GLY A 133 3.03 -2.04 13.90
CA GLY A 133 4.10 -3.02 14.06
C GLY A 133 5.49 -2.52 13.70
N ALA A 134 5.62 -1.36 13.06
CA ALA A 134 6.92 -0.72 12.89
C ALA A 134 7.58 -0.44 14.26
N ARG A 135 6.80 0.00 15.26
CA ARG A 135 7.33 0.23 16.62
C ARG A 135 7.63 -1.08 17.36
N LEU A 136 6.81 -2.11 17.16
CA LEU A 136 7.09 -3.46 17.67
C LEU A 136 8.44 -3.97 17.15
N VAL A 137 8.64 -3.92 15.83
CA VAL A 137 9.90 -4.35 15.20
C VAL A 137 11.08 -3.51 15.70
N ALA A 138 10.91 -2.20 15.86
CA ALA A 138 11.94 -1.33 16.41
C ALA A 138 12.32 -1.75 17.85
N ALA A 139 11.36 -1.93 18.74
CA ALA A 139 11.58 -2.34 20.12
C ALA A 139 12.26 -3.73 20.22
N VAL A 140 11.85 -4.69 19.38
CA VAL A 140 12.47 -6.01 19.32
C VAL A 140 13.94 -5.93 18.88
N ARG A 141 14.23 -5.10 17.87
CA ARG A 141 15.62 -4.89 17.40
C ARG A 141 16.47 -4.18 18.45
N GLU A 142 15.91 -3.18 19.14
CA GLU A 142 16.58 -2.46 20.22
C GLU A 142 16.93 -3.37 21.39
N ALA A 143 16.05 -4.32 21.72
CA ALA A 143 16.30 -5.36 22.72
C ALA A 143 17.31 -6.44 22.28
N GLY A 144 17.89 -6.35 21.08
CA GLY A 144 18.89 -7.29 20.57
C GLY A 144 18.32 -8.61 20.06
N HIS A 145 17.00 -8.71 19.88
CA HIS A 145 16.35 -9.91 19.36
C HIS A 145 16.26 -9.89 17.83
N ARG A 146 16.18 -11.09 17.24
CA ARG A 146 16.10 -11.25 15.79
C ARG A 146 14.70 -10.95 15.29
N VAL A 147 14.64 -10.25 14.15
CA VAL A 147 13.42 -10.10 13.35
C VAL A 147 13.62 -10.84 12.02
N LEU A 148 12.68 -11.72 11.66
CA LEU A 148 12.72 -12.54 10.46
C LEU A 148 11.47 -12.29 9.61
N PRO A 149 11.57 -11.50 8.52
CA PRO A 149 10.44 -11.26 7.64
C PRO A 149 10.17 -12.44 6.70
N LEU A 150 8.90 -12.80 6.55
CA LEU A 150 8.43 -13.73 5.53
C LEU A 150 7.80 -12.92 4.39
N PRO A 151 8.20 -13.19 3.12
CA PRO A 151 7.49 -12.62 1.99
C PRO A 151 6.08 -13.21 1.93
N GLY A 152 5.15 -12.44 1.38
CA GLY A 152 3.77 -12.88 1.17
C GLY A 152 2.93 -11.77 0.55
N ALA A 153 1.61 -11.88 0.69
CA ALA A 153 0.66 -11.00 0.03
C ALA A 153 0.81 -9.53 0.47
N SER A 154 0.66 -8.62 -0.50
CA SER A 154 0.62 -7.18 -0.29
C SER A 154 -0.16 -6.53 -1.43
N SER A 155 -1.23 -5.80 -1.10
CA SER A 155 -2.06 -5.09 -2.08
C SER A 155 -1.24 -4.08 -2.90
N VAL A 156 -0.21 -3.49 -2.29
CA VAL A 156 0.73 -2.56 -2.93
C VAL A 156 1.47 -3.23 -4.07
N THR A 157 2.20 -4.32 -3.80
CA THR A 157 3.02 -4.99 -4.82
C THR A 157 2.16 -5.73 -5.83
N THR A 158 1.03 -6.28 -5.41
CA THR A 158 0.05 -6.90 -6.32
C THR A 158 -0.44 -5.88 -7.35
N LEU A 159 -0.84 -4.68 -6.92
CA LEU A 159 -1.33 -3.66 -7.86
C LEU A 159 -0.20 -3.11 -8.74
N ILE A 160 0.99 -2.86 -8.19
CA ILE A 160 2.16 -2.43 -8.98
C ILE A 160 2.43 -3.44 -10.10
N GLY A 161 2.40 -4.73 -9.80
CA GLY A 161 2.63 -5.80 -10.79
C GLY A 161 1.62 -5.82 -11.93
N ALA A 162 0.40 -5.31 -11.71
CA ALA A 162 -0.67 -5.23 -12.71
C ALA A 162 -0.82 -3.85 -13.37
N ALA A 163 -0.25 -2.79 -12.79
CA ALA A 163 -0.53 -1.41 -13.20
C ALA A 163 0.17 -0.96 -14.51
N GLY A 164 1.17 -1.71 -15.00
CA GLY A 164 1.86 -1.39 -16.25
C GLY A 164 2.58 -0.03 -16.19
N LEU A 165 3.33 0.21 -15.12
CA LEU A 165 4.01 1.48 -14.84
C LEU A 165 5.23 1.63 -15.76
N VAL A 166 5.04 2.34 -16.87
CA VAL A 166 6.12 2.70 -17.80
C VAL A 166 6.44 4.17 -17.61
N ALA A 167 7.69 4.50 -17.30
CA ALA A 167 8.18 5.88 -17.40
C ALA A 167 9.36 5.97 -18.37
N ALA A 168 9.62 7.20 -18.83
CA ALA A 168 10.77 7.49 -19.67
C ALA A 168 12.02 7.72 -18.81
N GLY A 169 13.12 7.03 -19.13
CA GLY A 169 14.42 7.16 -18.45
C GLY A 169 14.71 6.07 -17.39
N ASP A 170 15.99 5.87 -17.06
CA ASP A 170 16.46 4.77 -16.20
C ASP A 170 16.05 4.88 -14.72
N ASP A 171 15.68 6.07 -14.24
CA ASP A 171 15.21 6.31 -12.85
C ASP A 171 13.73 5.92 -12.63
N SER A 172 13.07 5.32 -13.62
CA SER A 172 11.62 5.08 -13.65
C SER A 172 11.11 3.88 -12.84
N SER A 173 11.99 3.08 -12.24
CA SER A 173 11.59 1.85 -11.53
C SER A 173 11.18 2.07 -10.07
N ALA A 174 11.38 3.28 -9.54
CA ALA A 174 11.01 3.61 -8.16
C ALA A 174 9.53 4.01 -8.04
N PHE A 175 8.91 3.61 -6.93
CA PHE A 175 7.59 4.10 -6.53
C PHE A 175 7.65 4.68 -5.12
N VAL A 176 6.70 5.57 -4.83
CA VAL A 176 6.45 6.11 -3.50
C VAL A 176 5.21 5.45 -2.93
N PHE A 177 5.34 4.84 -1.75
CA PHE A 177 4.18 4.41 -0.99
C PHE A 177 3.71 5.55 -0.09
N ALA A 178 2.55 6.13 -0.39
CA ALA A 178 1.98 7.23 0.38
C ALA A 178 0.85 6.77 1.34
N GLY A 179 0.41 5.50 1.23
CA GLY A 179 -0.62 4.94 2.09
C GLY A 179 -1.94 5.69 1.99
N PHE A 180 -2.56 5.99 3.14
CA PHE A 180 -3.81 6.75 3.21
C PHE A 180 -3.53 8.25 3.26
N LEU A 181 -4.17 9.03 2.37
CA LEU A 181 -4.16 10.48 2.47
C LEU A 181 -4.97 10.97 3.69
N PRO A 182 -4.80 12.23 4.15
CA PRO A 182 -5.60 12.77 5.24
C PRO A 182 -7.11 12.70 4.97
N SER A 183 -7.90 12.43 6.02
CA SER A 183 -9.36 12.33 5.89
C SER A 183 -10.04 13.69 5.67
N LYS A 184 -9.47 14.78 6.22
CA LYS A 184 -10.04 16.12 6.10
C LYS A 184 -9.81 16.69 4.70
N ALA A 185 -10.83 17.34 4.13
CA ALA A 185 -10.80 17.80 2.74
C ALA A 185 -9.60 18.70 2.43
N GLY A 186 -9.41 19.82 3.14
CA GLY A 186 -8.30 20.73 2.86
C GLY A 186 -6.91 20.09 3.00
N GLU A 187 -6.71 19.21 3.99
CA GLU A 187 -5.45 18.48 4.18
C GLU A 187 -5.22 17.44 3.06
N ARG A 188 -6.29 16.78 2.59
CA ARG A 188 -6.26 15.84 1.45
C ARG A 188 -5.93 16.56 0.16
N ASP A 189 -6.60 17.67 -0.11
CA ASP A 189 -6.42 18.43 -1.36
C ASP A 189 -5.00 19.00 -1.42
N ALA A 190 -4.46 19.51 -0.30
CA ALA A 190 -3.07 19.92 -0.19
C ALA A 190 -2.08 18.74 -0.36
N ALA A 191 -2.43 17.54 0.12
CA ALA A 191 -1.64 16.34 -0.11
C ALA A 191 -1.63 15.94 -1.59
N VAL A 192 -2.78 15.98 -2.27
CA VAL A 192 -2.89 15.69 -3.71
C VAL A 192 -2.08 16.69 -4.54
N LEU A 193 -2.13 17.99 -4.21
CA LEU A 193 -1.34 18.99 -4.92
C LEU A 193 0.17 18.72 -4.83
N ARG A 194 0.65 18.18 -3.69
CA ARG A 194 2.05 17.74 -3.59
C ARG A 194 2.36 16.56 -4.51
N LEU A 195 1.40 15.66 -4.74
CA LEU A 195 1.59 14.53 -5.66
C LEU A 195 1.74 14.99 -7.12
N GLU A 196 1.23 16.16 -7.50
CA GLU A 196 1.43 16.69 -8.86
C GLU A 196 2.91 16.87 -9.21
N ARG A 197 3.73 17.21 -8.21
CA ARG A 197 5.19 17.40 -8.35
C ARG A 197 5.98 16.12 -8.14
N GLU A 198 5.34 14.98 -7.87
CA GLU A 198 6.00 13.69 -7.69
C GLU A 198 6.09 12.95 -9.04
N PRO A 199 7.28 12.90 -9.69
CA PRO A 199 7.47 12.25 -10.99
C PRO A 199 7.24 10.73 -10.93
N ARG A 200 7.58 10.11 -9.79
CA ARG A 200 7.52 8.65 -9.64
C ARG A 200 6.08 8.18 -9.54
N SER A 201 5.88 6.89 -9.72
CA SER A 201 4.61 6.26 -9.39
C SER A 201 4.30 6.44 -7.91
N VAL A 202 3.04 6.69 -7.57
CA VAL A 202 2.61 6.84 -6.18
C VAL A 202 1.50 5.85 -5.87
N VAL A 203 1.73 4.98 -4.89
CA VAL A 203 0.72 4.03 -4.42
C VAL A 203 -0.03 4.59 -3.21
N LEU A 204 -1.34 4.53 -3.29
CA LEU A 204 -2.29 4.95 -2.26
C LEU A 204 -3.16 3.77 -1.84
N LEU A 205 -3.62 3.79 -0.60
CA LEU A 205 -4.70 2.93 -0.11
C LEU A 205 -5.89 3.81 0.26
N GLU A 206 -7.11 3.30 0.11
CA GLU A 206 -8.30 4.04 0.52
C GLU A 206 -9.46 3.14 0.94
N ALA A 207 -10.22 3.63 1.93
CA ALA A 207 -11.42 2.97 2.43
C ALA A 207 -12.65 3.31 1.55
N PRO A 208 -13.66 2.42 1.47
CA PRO A 208 -14.81 2.61 0.56
C PRO A 208 -15.60 3.89 0.84
N HIS A 209 -15.76 4.24 2.11
CA HIS A 209 -16.49 5.45 2.51
C HIS A 209 -15.75 6.76 2.19
N ARG A 210 -14.49 6.68 1.73
CA ARG A 210 -13.64 7.83 1.38
C ARG A 210 -13.26 7.90 -0.09
N ILE A 211 -13.46 6.81 -0.85
CA ILE A 211 -12.94 6.67 -2.20
C ILE A 211 -13.42 7.75 -3.16
N GLU A 212 -14.70 8.14 -3.09
CA GLU A 212 -15.24 9.20 -3.94
C GLU A 212 -14.64 10.57 -3.63
N ALA A 213 -14.35 10.85 -2.35
CA ALA A 213 -13.73 12.09 -1.93
C ALA A 213 -12.26 12.16 -2.36
N LEU A 214 -11.55 11.02 -2.33
CA LEU A 214 -10.22 10.89 -2.89
C LEU A 214 -10.25 11.06 -4.42
N ALA A 215 -11.19 10.41 -5.12
CA ALA A 215 -11.33 10.51 -6.56
C ALA A 215 -11.53 11.95 -7.03
N ARG A 216 -12.41 12.71 -6.35
CA ARG A 216 -12.62 14.14 -6.62
C ARG A 216 -11.36 14.98 -6.40
N ALA A 217 -10.60 14.70 -5.34
CA ALA A 217 -9.35 15.41 -5.09
C ALA A 217 -8.30 15.09 -6.18
N LEU A 218 -8.13 13.82 -6.52
CA LEU A 218 -7.19 13.35 -7.55
C LEU A 218 -7.53 13.87 -8.95
N ALA A 219 -8.80 14.17 -9.24
CA ALA A 219 -9.21 14.71 -10.54
C ALA A 219 -8.47 15.99 -10.95
N THR A 220 -7.95 16.75 -9.99
CA THR A 220 -7.10 17.93 -10.22
C THR A 220 -5.79 17.61 -10.96
N LEU A 221 -5.32 16.35 -10.92
CA LEU A 221 -4.11 15.90 -11.61
C LEU A 221 -4.30 15.68 -13.13
N GLY A 222 -5.50 15.93 -13.66
CA GLY A 222 -5.78 15.96 -15.09
C GLY A 222 -5.54 14.63 -15.80
N GLU A 223 -4.72 14.67 -16.85
CA GLU A 223 -4.42 13.53 -17.73
C GLU A 223 -3.48 12.48 -17.11
N ARG A 224 -2.98 12.71 -15.88
CA ARG A 224 -2.17 11.72 -15.19
C ARG A 224 -3.00 10.43 -15.02
N ARG A 225 -2.47 9.31 -15.50
CA ARG A 225 -3.16 8.02 -15.39
C ARG A 225 -3.19 7.53 -13.94
N VAL A 226 -4.28 6.88 -13.56
CA VAL A 226 -4.50 6.25 -12.27
C VAL A 226 -4.98 4.82 -12.51
N THR A 227 -4.27 3.83 -11.98
CA THR A 227 -4.78 2.46 -11.89
C THR A 227 -5.47 2.26 -10.55
N VAL A 228 -6.70 1.78 -10.56
CA VAL A 228 -7.47 1.38 -9.38
C VAL A 228 -7.47 -0.14 -9.33
N GLY A 229 -7.07 -0.71 -8.20
CA GLY A 229 -7.31 -2.11 -7.85
C GLY A 229 -8.38 -2.18 -6.76
N ARG A 230 -9.57 -2.63 -7.13
CA ARG A 230 -10.71 -2.82 -6.22
C ARG A 230 -10.82 -4.31 -5.87
N GLU A 231 -10.96 -4.61 -4.59
CA GLU A 231 -11.19 -5.98 -4.09
C GLU A 231 -10.16 -6.99 -4.61
N LEU A 232 -8.88 -6.60 -4.62
CA LEU A 232 -7.78 -7.43 -5.12
C LEU A 232 -7.80 -8.82 -4.48
N THR A 233 -7.61 -9.85 -5.30
CA THR A 233 -7.65 -11.29 -5.01
C THR A 233 -9.03 -11.87 -4.69
N LYS A 234 -10.07 -11.04 -4.51
CA LYS A 234 -11.42 -11.48 -4.13
C LYS A 234 -12.29 -11.74 -5.36
N GLN A 235 -13.49 -12.28 -5.14
CA GLN A 235 -14.44 -12.66 -6.21
C GLN A 235 -14.79 -11.51 -7.16
N PHE A 236 -14.85 -10.27 -6.67
CA PHE A 236 -15.25 -9.09 -7.43
C PHE A 236 -14.06 -8.18 -7.77
N GLU A 237 -12.86 -8.75 -7.93
CA GLU A 237 -11.66 -8.00 -8.33
C GLU A 237 -11.92 -7.19 -9.61
N GLU A 238 -11.52 -5.91 -9.59
CA GLU A 238 -11.54 -5.04 -10.76
C GLU A 238 -10.26 -4.19 -10.77
N ILE A 239 -9.48 -4.34 -11.84
CA ILE A 239 -8.31 -3.49 -12.10
C ILE A 239 -8.61 -2.65 -13.34
N ALA A 240 -8.67 -1.33 -13.15
CA ALA A 240 -8.96 -0.39 -14.22
C ALA A 240 -7.94 0.74 -14.23
N THR A 241 -7.60 1.24 -15.43
CA THR A 241 -6.76 2.43 -15.56
C THR A 241 -7.52 3.51 -16.30
N VAL A 242 -7.64 4.68 -15.68
CA VAL A 242 -8.31 5.87 -16.22
C VAL A 242 -7.41 7.09 -16.05
N THR A 243 -7.75 8.23 -16.66
CA THR A 243 -7.12 9.50 -16.29
C THR A 243 -7.64 9.95 -14.94
N ALA A 244 -6.84 10.73 -14.20
CA ALA A 244 -7.25 11.26 -12.91
C ALA A 244 -8.53 12.10 -13.04
N ALA A 245 -8.63 12.92 -14.10
CA ALA A 245 -9.83 13.70 -14.41
C ALA A 245 -11.10 12.85 -14.59
N ALA A 246 -10.99 11.66 -15.20
CA ALA A 246 -12.13 10.75 -15.41
C ALA A 246 -12.44 9.84 -14.21
N LEU A 247 -11.61 9.85 -13.17
CA LEU A 247 -11.74 8.95 -12.03
C LEU A 247 -13.06 9.12 -11.26
N PRO A 248 -13.58 10.34 -10.99
CA PRO A 248 -14.89 10.50 -10.35
C PRO A 248 -16.02 9.86 -11.16
N ASP A 249 -16.04 10.06 -12.47
CA ASP A 249 -17.08 9.53 -13.37
C ASP A 249 -16.98 8.00 -13.44
N TRP A 250 -15.78 7.45 -13.43
CA TRP A 250 -15.56 6.00 -13.40
C TRP A 250 -16.19 5.35 -12.16
N PHE A 251 -16.05 5.97 -10.98
CA PHE A 251 -16.71 5.54 -9.76
C PHE A 251 -18.23 5.74 -9.81
N ALA A 252 -18.71 6.86 -10.34
CA ALA A 252 -20.13 7.17 -10.44
C ALA A 252 -20.89 6.23 -11.39
N ALA A 253 -20.20 5.61 -12.36
CA ALA A 253 -20.80 4.71 -13.34
C ALA A 253 -21.42 3.44 -12.74
N SER A 254 -21.03 3.01 -11.53
CA SER A 254 -21.67 1.89 -10.84
C SER A 254 -21.51 2.00 -9.32
N ARG A 255 -22.60 1.77 -8.58
CA ARG A 255 -22.56 1.70 -7.10
C ARG A 255 -21.64 0.60 -6.57
N ASP A 256 -21.39 -0.45 -7.33
CA ASP A 256 -20.50 -1.52 -6.89
C ASP A 256 -19.02 -1.09 -6.94
N ARG A 257 -18.67 -0.07 -7.72
CA ARG A 257 -17.30 0.45 -7.81
C ARG A 257 -16.85 1.23 -6.58
N THR A 258 -17.76 1.63 -5.70
CA THR A 258 -17.43 2.33 -4.44
C THR A 258 -17.46 1.41 -3.22
N ARG A 259 -17.65 0.10 -3.43
CA ARG A 259 -17.67 -0.92 -2.37
C ARG A 259 -16.37 -1.73 -2.34
N GLY A 260 -16.02 -2.17 -1.14
CA GLY A 260 -14.83 -2.99 -0.89
C GLY A 260 -13.60 -2.17 -0.53
N GLU A 261 -12.43 -2.74 -0.73
CA GLU A 261 -11.13 -2.13 -0.42
C GLU A 261 -10.41 -1.69 -1.70
N PHE A 262 -9.63 -0.61 -1.59
CA PHE A 262 -8.97 0.01 -2.73
C PHE A 262 -7.47 0.18 -2.50
N ALA A 263 -6.70 -0.28 -3.49
CA ALA A 263 -5.36 0.23 -3.74
C ALA A 263 -5.42 1.06 -5.04
N LEU A 264 -4.69 2.18 -5.09
CA LEU A 264 -4.57 3.01 -6.29
C LEU A 264 -3.11 3.27 -6.59
N VAL A 265 -2.76 3.39 -7.86
CA VAL A 265 -1.43 3.84 -8.29
C VAL A 265 -1.58 5.00 -9.26
N LEU A 266 -1.05 6.16 -8.87
CA LEU A 266 -0.76 7.24 -9.80
C LEU A 266 0.41 6.83 -10.68
N HIS A 267 0.22 6.83 -11.99
CA HIS A 267 1.26 6.50 -12.95
C HIS A 267 2.41 7.52 -12.86
N PRO A 268 3.64 7.12 -13.23
CA PRO A 268 4.72 8.09 -13.28
C PRO A 268 4.38 9.16 -14.32
N LYS A 269 4.83 10.38 -14.07
CA LYS A 269 4.65 11.52 -14.97
C LYS A 269 6.02 12.07 -15.27
N ALA A 270 6.29 12.33 -16.55
CA ALA A 270 7.43 13.16 -16.91
C ALA A 270 7.22 14.51 -16.23
N VAL A 271 8.03 14.81 -15.22
CA VAL A 271 8.15 16.19 -14.76
C VAL A 271 8.78 16.91 -15.94
N VAL A 272 7.99 17.77 -16.58
CA VAL A 272 8.55 18.80 -17.45
C VAL A 272 9.56 19.49 -16.57
N ALA A 273 10.86 19.26 -16.82
CA ALA A 273 11.89 20.03 -16.17
C ALA A 273 11.46 21.48 -16.31
N ASP A 274 11.34 22.20 -15.19
CA ASP A 274 11.12 23.63 -15.23
C ASP A 274 12.24 24.18 -16.12
N ASP A 275 11.91 24.54 -17.35
CA ASP A 275 12.81 25.10 -18.36
C ASP A 275 13.19 26.54 -17.99
N GLY A 276 12.91 26.93 -16.75
CA GLY A 276 12.96 28.27 -16.23
C GLY A 276 11.63 29.00 -16.36
N ALA A 277 10.56 28.41 -16.90
CA ALA A 277 9.27 29.08 -17.07
C ALA A 277 8.66 29.58 -15.76
N GLU A 278 8.69 28.79 -14.68
CA GLU A 278 8.15 29.24 -13.39
C GLU A 278 9.05 30.30 -12.75
N GLY A 279 10.37 30.09 -12.82
CA GLY A 279 11.36 31.08 -12.41
C GLY A 279 11.19 32.42 -13.14
N GLU A 280 10.98 32.38 -14.46
CA GLU A 280 10.76 33.56 -15.30
C GLU A 280 9.40 34.21 -15.02
N ARG A 281 8.33 33.44 -14.83
CA ARG A 281 7.00 33.96 -14.49
C ARG A 281 7.03 34.75 -13.17
N VAL A 282 7.62 34.16 -12.13
CA VAL A 282 7.78 34.82 -10.82
C VAL A 282 8.68 36.05 -10.96
N LEU A 283 9.78 35.95 -11.70
CA LEU A 283 10.67 37.07 -11.96
C LEU A 283 9.98 38.24 -12.66
N ARG A 284 9.14 37.99 -13.69
CA ARG A 284 8.38 39.05 -14.39
C ARG A 284 7.46 39.81 -13.45
N LEU A 285 6.72 39.10 -12.59
CA LEU A 285 5.85 39.73 -11.59
C LEU A 285 6.64 40.58 -10.59
N LEU A 286 7.78 40.08 -10.12
CA LEU A 286 8.61 40.79 -9.15
C LEU A 286 9.35 41.98 -9.76
N LEU A 287 9.75 41.92 -11.04
CA LEU A 287 10.41 43.04 -11.73
C LEU A 287 9.49 44.26 -11.91
N ALA A 288 8.17 44.08 -11.87
CA ALA A 288 7.22 45.18 -11.90
C ALA A 288 7.23 46.00 -10.59
N GLU A 289 7.57 45.36 -9.47
CA GLU A 289 7.42 45.95 -8.13
C GLU A 289 8.76 46.20 -7.42
N LEU A 290 9.83 45.53 -7.84
CA LEU A 290 11.09 45.49 -7.11
C LEU A 290 12.33 45.74 -8.00
N PRO A 291 13.41 46.30 -7.42
CA PRO A 291 14.69 46.40 -8.12
C PRO A 291 15.23 45.04 -8.54
N LEU A 292 15.88 44.98 -9.71
CA LEU A 292 16.38 43.76 -10.36
C LEU A 292 17.08 42.78 -9.41
N LYS A 293 17.99 43.28 -8.56
CA LYS A 293 18.75 42.45 -7.62
C LYS A 293 17.85 41.75 -6.58
N SER A 294 16.80 42.43 -6.12
CA SER A 294 15.83 41.90 -5.17
C SER A 294 14.83 40.96 -5.85
N ALA A 295 14.35 41.31 -7.04
CA ALA A 295 13.48 40.48 -7.85
C ALA A 295 14.13 39.13 -8.20
N VAL A 296 15.38 39.14 -8.67
CA VAL A 296 16.15 37.92 -9.00
C VAL A 296 16.40 37.06 -7.76
N ARG A 297 16.74 37.68 -6.62
CA ARG A 297 16.96 36.94 -5.36
C ARG A 297 15.68 36.25 -4.90
N LEU A 298 14.57 36.98 -4.84
CA LEU A 298 13.29 36.44 -4.40
C LEU A 298 12.72 35.43 -5.40
N ALA A 299 12.86 35.65 -6.70
CA ALA A 299 12.47 34.67 -7.72
C ALA A 299 13.25 33.35 -7.55
N ALA A 300 14.56 33.42 -7.29
CA ALA A 300 15.38 32.24 -7.03
C ALA A 300 14.95 31.51 -5.73
N GLU A 301 14.66 32.26 -4.66
CA GLU A 301 14.18 31.70 -3.39
C GLU A 301 12.78 31.06 -3.51
N ILE A 302 11.89 31.64 -4.32
CA ILE A 302 10.50 31.18 -4.50
C ILE A 302 10.42 29.99 -5.47
N SER A 303 11.13 30.05 -6.59
CA SER A 303 11.06 29.04 -7.65
C SER A 303 12.09 27.91 -7.50
N GLY A 304 13.19 28.16 -6.77
CA GLY A 304 14.34 27.26 -6.72
C GLY A 304 15.23 27.31 -7.97
N ALA A 305 14.91 28.16 -8.95
CA ALA A 305 15.70 28.27 -10.18
C ALA A 305 17.08 28.91 -9.96
N PRO A 306 18.11 28.56 -10.77
CA PRO A 306 19.47 29.07 -10.59
C PRO A 306 19.51 30.59 -10.71
N ARG A 307 20.06 31.24 -9.67
CA ARG A 307 20.11 32.71 -9.57
C ARG A 307 20.77 33.38 -10.79
N ASN A 308 21.83 32.79 -11.33
CA ASN A 308 22.53 33.34 -12.50
C ASN A 308 21.65 33.26 -13.76
N ALA A 309 20.95 32.14 -13.98
CA ALA A 309 20.02 31.99 -15.09
C ALA A 309 18.87 33.00 -15.01
N LEU A 310 18.32 33.24 -13.81
CA LEU A 310 17.31 34.27 -13.58
C LEU A 310 17.83 35.69 -13.79
N TYR A 311 19.10 35.96 -13.46
CA TYR A 311 19.73 37.24 -13.69
C TYR A 311 19.86 37.54 -15.19
N ASP A 312 20.34 36.57 -15.97
CA ASP A 312 20.48 36.69 -17.43
C ASP A 312 19.11 36.86 -18.11
N THR A 313 18.08 36.15 -17.63
CA THR A 313 16.69 36.34 -18.09
C THR A 313 16.16 37.73 -17.73
N ALA A 314 16.45 38.26 -16.54
CA ALA A 314 16.04 39.62 -16.14
C ALA A 314 16.64 40.71 -17.06
N LEU A 315 17.90 40.54 -17.47
CA LEU A 315 18.56 41.46 -18.39
C LEU A 315 17.91 41.44 -19.77
N ARG A 316 17.67 40.25 -20.34
CA ARG A 316 16.97 40.08 -21.63
C ARG A 316 15.59 40.73 -21.64
N LEU A 317 14.81 40.54 -20.56
CA LEU A 317 13.47 41.12 -20.43
C LEU A 317 13.50 42.66 -20.37
N ARG A 318 14.51 43.26 -19.74
CA ARG A 318 14.69 44.72 -19.71
C ARG A 318 15.11 45.30 -21.06
N GLU A 319 15.96 44.59 -21.80
CA GLU A 319 16.37 45.00 -23.15
C GLU A 319 15.17 44.99 -24.12
N GLN A 320 14.26 44.01 -23.97
CA GLN A 320 13.03 43.95 -24.76
C GLN A 320 12.03 45.05 -24.39
N ALA A 321 11.93 45.44 -23.12
CA ALA A 321 11.07 46.53 -22.67
C ALA A 321 11.61 47.94 -22.97
N GLY A 322 12.91 48.07 -23.27
CA GLY A 322 13.54 49.35 -23.66
C GLY A 322 13.58 49.62 -25.17
N ASN A 323 13.23 48.62 -26.00
CA ASN A 323 13.24 48.69 -27.47
C ASN A 323 11.83 48.71 -28.09
N GLY A 324 10.78 48.87 -27.28
CA GLY A 324 9.37 49.06 -27.71
C GLY A 324 8.80 50.34 -27.14
#